data_AF-A0A222TB51-F1
#
_entry.id   AF-A0A222TB51-F1
#
_cell.length_a   1.000
_cell.length_b   1.000
_cell.length_c   1.000
_cell.angle_alpha   90.00
_cell.angle_beta   90.00
_cell.angle_gamma   90.00
#
_symmetry.space_group_name_H-M   'P 1'
#
loop_
_entity.id
_entity.type
_entity.pdbx_description
1 polymer ?
#
loop_
_entity_poly.entity_id
_entity_poly.type
_entity_poly.pdbx_seq_one_letter_code
_entity_poly.pdbx_strand_id
1 'polypeptide(L)'
;MNDIGLARTWYGAAIKAARTSGDRLLLAYQLGSLAGFEADAGNAPQGLALVRKAHRQLGDAAPAIATAWLGTIEALAHAAAGNRPAAGSALDQAARSTDAVQDEQPPPWPWVFTFTHTKVAATRLTCGARLGLPGWVAASQDAAAAALTSSHEKQRALLMLDLAAAQLGTGRLDGAFALAGRALETGARYRSGRIIERARALRRSYTSATPPRVAREFDDRLHGIYL
;
A
#
# COMPACT_ATOMS: atom_id res chain seq x y z
N MET A 1 0.13 13.20 16.66
CA MET A 1 1.18 13.89 15.87
C MET A 1 1.60 12.98 14.72
N ASN A 2 1.38 13.37 13.45
CA ASN A 2 1.65 12.50 12.30
C ASN A 2 3.17 12.53 11.99
N ASP A 3 3.87 11.49 12.41
CA ASP A 3 5.33 11.42 12.46
C ASP A 3 6.01 11.16 11.09
N ILE A 4 5.50 11.81 10.06
CA ILE A 4 5.99 11.68 8.68
C ILE A 4 7.41 12.24 8.57
N GLY A 5 7.70 13.31 9.33
CA GLY A 5 9.03 13.94 9.40
C GLY A 5 10.09 12.98 9.93
N LEU A 6 9.88 12.34 11.09
CA LEU A 6 10.86 11.40 11.62
C LEU A 6 10.95 10.14 10.74
N ALA A 7 9.84 9.68 10.14
CA ALA A 7 9.88 8.55 9.20
C ALA A 7 10.85 8.82 8.04
N ARG A 8 10.78 9.99 7.38
CA ARG A 8 11.70 10.37 6.30
C ARG A 8 13.15 10.42 6.77
N THR A 9 13.39 10.97 7.97
CA THR A 9 14.74 11.01 8.57
C THR A 9 15.29 9.60 8.77
N TRP A 10 14.50 8.67 9.31
CA TRP A 10 14.93 7.28 9.53
C TRP A 10 15.15 6.50 8.23
N TYR A 11 14.30 6.68 7.23
CA TYR A 11 14.55 6.12 5.90
C TYR A 11 15.83 6.69 5.28
N GLY A 12 16.08 7.99 5.42
CA GLY A 12 17.31 8.63 4.96
C GLY A 12 18.56 8.04 5.63
N ALA A 13 18.50 7.81 6.94
CA ALA A 13 19.57 7.15 7.69
C ALA A 13 19.80 5.70 7.21
N ALA A 14 18.72 4.93 7.01
CA ALA A 14 18.81 3.56 6.49
C ALA A 14 19.39 3.49 5.07
N ILE A 15 19.01 4.42 4.19
CA ILE A 15 19.59 4.54 2.84
C ILE A 15 21.08 4.89 2.90
N LYS A 16 21.48 5.78 3.81
CA LYS A 16 22.89 6.13 4.01
C LYS A 16 23.69 4.92 4.48
N ALA A 17 23.18 4.18 5.47
CA ALA A 17 23.82 2.96 5.97
C ALA A 17 23.94 1.89 4.89
N ALA A 18 22.86 1.64 4.13
CA ALA A 18 22.87 0.70 3.01
C ALA A 18 23.83 1.09 1.88
N ARG A 19 24.00 2.39 1.64
CA ARG A 19 25.01 2.86 0.69
C ARG A 19 26.43 2.60 1.20
N THR A 20 26.68 2.84 2.48
CA THR A 20 28.00 2.60 3.09
C THR A 20 28.39 1.12 3.09
N SER A 21 27.44 0.19 3.17
CA SER A 21 27.75 -1.24 3.10
C SER A 21 28.18 -1.73 1.71
N GLY A 22 27.92 -0.94 0.65
CA GLY A 22 28.18 -1.34 -0.73
C GLY A 22 27.20 -2.38 -1.29
N ASP A 23 26.21 -2.81 -0.50
CA ASP A 23 25.20 -3.78 -0.92
C ASP A 23 24.13 -3.09 -1.77
N ARG A 24 24.17 -3.34 -3.07
CA ARG A 24 23.22 -2.77 -4.05
C ARG A 24 21.79 -3.25 -3.84
N LEU A 25 21.61 -4.51 -3.44
CA LEU A 25 20.29 -5.11 -3.24
C LEU A 25 19.63 -4.49 -2.00
N LEU A 26 20.40 -4.31 -0.93
CA LEU A 26 19.95 -3.58 0.26
C LEU A 26 19.63 -2.12 -0.04
N LEU A 27 20.49 -1.44 -0.79
CA LEU A 27 20.24 -0.05 -1.16
C LEU A 27 18.97 0.09 -2.00
N ALA A 28 18.73 -0.82 -2.94
CA ALA A 28 17.48 -0.88 -3.69
C ALA A 28 16.26 -1.09 -2.77
N TYR A 29 16.36 -2.01 -1.81
CA TYR A 29 15.31 -2.27 -0.83
C TYR A 29 14.99 -1.02 0.02
N GLN A 30 15.99 -0.31 0.52
CA GLN A 30 15.75 0.90 1.32
C GLN A 30 15.15 2.04 0.48
N LEU A 31 15.62 2.20 -0.76
CA LEU A 31 15.06 3.17 -1.71
C LEU A 31 13.60 2.86 -2.07
N GLY A 32 13.29 1.59 -2.37
CA GLY A 32 11.94 1.15 -2.66
C GLY A 32 11.01 1.29 -1.45
N SER A 33 11.52 1.05 -0.24
CA SER A 33 10.74 1.19 0.99
C SER A 33 10.33 2.65 1.23
N LEU A 34 11.26 3.59 1.06
CA LEU A 34 10.94 5.01 1.09
C LEU A 34 10.02 5.42 -0.08
N ALA A 35 10.19 4.82 -1.27
CA ALA A 35 9.32 5.10 -2.39
C ALA A 35 7.86 4.71 -2.12
N GLY A 36 7.63 3.53 -1.53
CA GLY A 36 6.30 3.10 -1.09
C GLY A 36 5.71 4.04 -0.05
N PHE A 37 6.52 4.48 0.92
CA PHE A 37 6.11 5.47 1.91
C PHE A 37 5.69 6.79 1.27
N GLU A 38 6.45 7.32 0.32
CA GLU A 38 6.10 8.58 -0.38
C GLU A 38 4.84 8.42 -1.25
N ALA A 39 4.67 7.27 -1.92
CA ALA A 39 3.44 6.96 -2.64
C ALA A 39 2.21 6.92 -1.71
N ASP A 40 2.36 6.33 -0.52
CA ASP A 40 1.31 6.31 0.50
C ASP A 40 1.01 7.69 1.10
N ALA A 41 2.03 8.55 1.21
CA ALA A 41 1.90 9.92 1.67
C ALA A 41 1.39 10.90 0.59
N GLY A 42 1.10 10.41 -0.62
CA GLY A 42 0.61 11.22 -1.74
C GLY A 42 1.70 12.01 -2.48
N ASN A 43 2.98 11.78 -2.18
CA ASN A 43 4.11 12.42 -2.86
C ASN A 43 4.59 11.57 -4.04
N ALA A 44 3.73 11.44 -5.04
CA ALA A 44 3.99 10.61 -6.21
C ALA A 44 5.28 10.97 -6.97
N PRO A 45 5.65 12.26 -7.19
CA PRO A 45 6.89 12.61 -7.87
C PRO A 45 8.14 12.08 -7.17
N GLN A 46 8.20 12.20 -5.84
CA GLN A 46 9.31 11.68 -5.06
C GLN A 46 9.33 10.15 -5.06
N GLY A 47 8.17 9.51 -4.91
CA GLY A 47 8.03 8.05 -4.99
C GLY A 47 8.59 7.49 -6.31
N LEU A 48 8.18 8.06 -7.44
CA LEU A 48 8.65 7.67 -8.78
C LEU A 48 10.14 7.95 -8.99
N ALA A 49 10.67 9.05 -8.44
CA ALA A 49 12.11 9.32 -8.49
C ALA A 49 12.93 8.28 -7.72
N LEU A 50 12.43 7.81 -6.58
CA LEU A 50 13.07 6.77 -5.76
C LEU A 50 12.95 5.38 -6.39
N VAL A 51 11.80 5.01 -6.95
CA VAL A 51 11.63 3.76 -7.72
C VAL A 51 12.65 3.66 -8.85
N ARG A 52 12.80 4.72 -9.65
CA ARG A 52 13.82 4.76 -10.72
C ARG A 52 15.24 4.59 -10.19
N LYS A 53 15.54 5.12 -9.01
CA LYS A 53 16.86 4.92 -8.37
C LYS A 53 17.01 3.47 -7.89
N ALA A 54 15.98 2.87 -7.31
CA ALA A 54 15.99 1.49 -6.85
C ALA A 54 16.19 0.50 -8.01
N HIS A 55 15.51 0.69 -9.14
CA HIS A 55 15.70 -0.12 -10.35
C HIS A 55 17.15 -0.09 -10.85
N ARG A 56 17.77 1.10 -10.90
CA ARG A 56 19.19 1.23 -11.25
C ARG A 56 20.12 0.49 -10.29
N GLN A 57 19.76 0.40 -9.00
CA GLN A 57 20.56 -0.34 -8.03
C GLN A 57 20.44 -1.85 -8.24
N LEU A 58 19.23 -2.37 -8.50
CA LEU A 58 18.98 -3.78 -8.80
C LEU A 58 19.76 -4.26 -10.04
N GLY A 59 19.68 -3.52 -11.16
CA GLY A 59 20.31 -3.93 -12.42
C GLY A 59 19.67 -5.17 -13.04
N ASP A 60 20.30 -5.71 -14.08
CA ASP A 60 19.67 -6.73 -14.95
C ASP A 60 19.69 -8.15 -14.37
N ALA A 61 20.58 -8.43 -13.41
CA ALA A 61 20.71 -9.73 -12.75
C ALA A 61 20.02 -9.77 -11.37
N ALA A 62 18.95 -8.98 -11.21
CA ALA A 62 18.24 -8.87 -9.95
C ALA A 62 17.43 -10.13 -9.61
N PRO A 63 17.38 -10.56 -8.34
CA PRO A 63 16.50 -11.65 -7.92
C PRO A 63 15.04 -11.36 -8.29
N ALA A 64 14.30 -12.39 -8.67
CA ALA A 64 12.91 -12.26 -9.10
C ALA A 64 12.04 -11.63 -8.00
N ILE A 65 12.29 -11.97 -6.72
CA ILE A 65 11.56 -11.40 -5.59
C ILE A 65 11.76 -9.88 -5.47
N ALA A 66 12.97 -9.40 -5.73
CA ALA A 66 13.30 -7.99 -5.67
C ALA A 66 12.60 -7.21 -6.78
N THR A 67 12.60 -7.77 -7.99
CA THR A 67 11.92 -7.21 -9.16
C THR A 67 10.40 -7.20 -8.98
N ALA A 68 9.82 -8.31 -8.49
CA ALA A 68 8.39 -8.42 -8.22
C ALA A 68 7.93 -7.41 -7.16
N TRP A 69 8.64 -7.34 -6.03
CA TRP A 69 8.34 -6.39 -4.97
C TRP A 69 8.46 -4.94 -5.45
N LEU A 70 9.57 -4.58 -6.12
CA LEU A 70 9.76 -3.21 -6.59
C LEU A 70 8.72 -2.81 -7.65
N GLY A 71 8.31 -3.74 -8.52
CA GLY A 71 7.21 -3.52 -9.47
C GLY A 71 5.88 -3.18 -8.79
N THR A 72 5.57 -3.81 -7.64
CA THR A 72 4.37 -3.40 -6.86
C THR A 72 4.49 -2.00 -6.25
N ILE A 73 5.67 -1.59 -5.79
CA ILE A 73 5.91 -0.24 -5.30
C ILE A 73 5.79 0.78 -6.45
N GLU A 74 6.32 0.46 -7.62
CA GLU A 74 6.18 1.26 -8.83
C GLU A 74 4.72 1.44 -9.24
N ALA A 75 3.93 0.36 -9.22
CA ALA A 75 2.50 0.43 -9.46
C ALA A 75 1.78 1.37 -8.48
N LEU A 76 2.11 1.30 -7.19
CA LEU A 76 1.54 2.19 -6.16
C LEU A 76 1.92 3.65 -6.39
N ALA A 77 3.16 3.91 -6.80
CA ALA A 77 3.63 5.26 -7.11
C ALA A 77 2.93 5.83 -8.35
N HIS A 78 2.75 5.03 -9.41
CA HIS A 78 1.97 5.42 -10.59
C HIS A 78 0.50 5.64 -10.27
N ALA A 79 -0.10 4.78 -9.45
CA ALA A 79 -1.48 4.94 -9.01
C ALA A 79 -1.66 6.23 -8.20
N ALA A 80 -0.72 6.55 -7.30
CA ALA A 80 -0.70 7.82 -6.57
C ALA A 80 -0.56 9.04 -7.49
N ALA A 81 0.10 8.89 -8.65
CA ALA A 81 0.21 9.92 -9.67
C ALA A 81 -0.99 9.97 -10.65
N GLY A 82 -1.99 9.11 -10.48
CA GLY A 82 -3.13 9.01 -11.41
C GLY A 82 -2.82 8.33 -12.75
N ASN A 83 -1.63 7.74 -12.92
CA ASN A 83 -1.22 7.13 -14.18
C ASN A 83 -1.67 5.66 -14.26
N ARG A 84 -2.91 5.45 -14.68
CA ARG A 84 -3.51 4.12 -14.83
C ARG A 84 -2.72 3.18 -15.76
N PRO A 85 -2.34 3.56 -17.00
CA PRO A 85 -1.60 2.66 -17.89
C PRO A 85 -0.28 2.17 -17.29
N ALA A 86 0.51 3.07 -16.71
CA ALA A 86 1.78 2.71 -16.10
C ALA A 86 1.61 1.84 -14.84
N ALA A 87 0.61 2.13 -14.01
CA ALA A 87 0.28 1.29 -12.86
C ALA A 87 -0.09 -0.14 -13.27
N GLY A 88 -0.87 -0.29 -14.35
CA GLY A 88 -1.24 -1.60 -14.89
C GLY A 88 -0.03 -2.36 -15.41
N SER A 89 0.80 -1.69 -16.23
CA SER A 89 2.03 -2.30 -16.78
C SER A 89 2.99 -2.77 -15.68
N ALA A 90 3.17 -1.98 -14.62
CA ALA A 90 4.01 -2.34 -13.48
C ALA A 90 3.44 -3.53 -12.69
N LEU A 91 2.12 -3.62 -12.52
CA LEU A 91 1.46 -4.78 -11.89
C LEU A 91 1.63 -6.05 -12.72
N ASP A 92 1.47 -5.96 -14.03
CA ASP A 92 1.59 -7.11 -14.92
C ASP A 92 3.06 -7.60 -14.98
N GLN A 93 4.03 -6.67 -14.92
CA GLN A 93 5.43 -7.04 -14.75
C GLN A 93 5.70 -7.70 -13.39
N ALA A 94 5.16 -7.14 -12.30
CA ALA A 94 5.32 -7.72 -10.97
C ALA A 94 4.73 -9.14 -10.86
N ALA A 95 3.58 -9.38 -11.51
CA ALA A 95 2.98 -10.71 -11.59
C ALA A 95 3.92 -11.70 -12.30
N ARG A 96 4.45 -11.36 -13.48
CA ARG A 96 5.41 -12.22 -14.20
C ARG A 96 6.68 -12.49 -13.40
N SER A 97 7.21 -11.49 -12.70
CA SER A 97 8.37 -11.70 -11.83
C SER A 97 8.02 -12.58 -10.63
N THR A 98 6.77 -12.55 -10.14
CA THR A 98 6.32 -13.42 -9.05
C THR A 98 6.25 -14.88 -9.46
N ASP A 99 5.92 -15.19 -10.72
CA ASP A 99 5.99 -16.57 -11.24
C ASP A 99 7.41 -17.13 -11.09
N ALA A 100 8.42 -16.35 -11.46
CA ALA A 100 9.83 -16.73 -11.35
C ALA A 100 10.35 -16.85 -9.90
N VAL A 101 9.68 -16.24 -8.91
CA VAL A 101 10.05 -16.39 -7.48
C VAL A 101 9.82 -17.83 -7.00
N GLN A 102 8.83 -18.53 -7.56
CA GLN A 102 8.51 -19.89 -7.12
C GLN A 102 9.61 -20.90 -7.48
N ASP A 103 10.45 -20.55 -8.46
CA ASP A 103 11.58 -21.36 -8.91
C ASP A 103 12.88 -21.01 -8.16
N GLU A 104 12.89 -19.94 -7.36
CA GLU A 104 14.06 -19.52 -6.57
C GLU A 104 14.16 -20.27 -5.22
N GLN A 105 15.41 -20.53 -4.79
CA GLN A 105 15.82 -21.01 -3.45
C GLN A 105 15.42 -19.98 -2.36
N PRO A 106 15.69 -20.15 -1.03
CA PRO A 106 15.08 -19.24 -0.04
C PRO A 106 15.42 -17.78 -0.37
N PRO A 107 14.48 -16.86 -0.13
CA PRO A 107 14.57 -15.50 -0.64
C PRO A 107 15.88 -14.87 -0.18
N PRO A 108 16.61 -14.17 -1.08
CA PRO A 108 17.83 -13.49 -0.69
C PRO A 108 17.51 -12.42 0.34
N TRP A 109 18.46 -12.20 1.25
CA TRP A 109 18.43 -11.03 2.11
C TRP A 109 18.36 -9.75 1.25
N PRO A 110 17.56 -8.71 1.61
CA PRO A 110 16.86 -8.49 2.87
C PRO A 110 15.43 -9.05 2.97
N TRP A 111 14.96 -9.86 2.02
CA TRP A 111 13.62 -10.46 2.10
C TRP A 111 13.64 -11.67 3.03
N VAL A 112 13.07 -11.50 4.22
CA VAL A 112 12.91 -12.57 5.22
C VAL A 112 11.62 -13.37 5.04
N PHE A 113 10.71 -12.91 4.18
CA PHE A 113 9.44 -13.57 3.88
C PHE A 113 9.23 -13.69 2.37
N THR A 114 8.50 -14.71 1.96
CA THR A 114 8.15 -14.95 0.57
C THR A 114 7.22 -13.86 0.02
N PHE A 115 7.36 -13.59 -1.27
CA PHE A 115 6.48 -12.72 -2.03
C PHE A 115 5.61 -13.60 -2.94
N THR A 116 4.30 -13.39 -2.92
CA THR A 116 3.34 -14.25 -3.61
C THR A 116 2.36 -13.44 -4.44
N HIS A 117 1.62 -14.11 -5.33
CA HIS A 117 0.56 -13.49 -6.14
C HIS A 117 -0.51 -12.79 -5.29
N THR A 118 -0.74 -13.23 -4.05
CA THR A 118 -1.61 -12.52 -3.10
C THR A 118 -1.14 -11.09 -2.82
N LYS A 119 0.17 -10.84 -2.77
CA LYS A 119 0.73 -9.48 -2.59
C LYS A 119 0.49 -8.62 -3.83
N VAL A 120 0.64 -9.20 -5.03
CA VAL A 120 0.33 -8.50 -6.29
C VAL A 120 -1.15 -8.16 -6.37
N ALA A 121 -2.04 -9.10 -6.04
CA ALA A 121 -3.49 -8.88 -6.02
C ALA A 121 -3.91 -7.80 -5.00
N ALA A 122 -3.36 -7.82 -3.78
CA ALA A 122 -3.60 -6.77 -2.78
C ALA A 122 -3.10 -5.39 -3.26
N THR A 123 -1.99 -5.36 -3.98
CA THR A 123 -1.46 -4.13 -4.60
C THR A 123 -2.39 -3.64 -5.71
N ARG A 124 -2.87 -4.53 -6.59
CA ARG A 124 -3.82 -4.19 -7.66
C ARG A 124 -5.14 -3.64 -7.10
N LEU A 125 -5.64 -4.22 -6.01
CA LEU A 125 -6.78 -3.70 -5.27
C LEU A 125 -6.49 -2.27 -4.76
N THR A 126 -5.35 -2.05 -4.12
CA THR A 126 -4.94 -0.73 -3.63
C THR A 126 -4.82 0.31 -4.75
N CYS A 127 -4.17 -0.05 -5.87
CA CYS A 127 -4.07 0.79 -7.05
C CYS A 127 -5.46 1.10 -7.62
N GLY A 128 -6.34 0.10 -7.70
CA GLY A 128 -7.72 0.26 -8.17
C GLY A 128 -8.52 1.22 -7.29
N ALA A 129 -8.39 1.13 -5.96
CA ALA A 129 -9.02 2.07 -5.03
C ALA A 129 -8.51 3.51 -5.24
N ARG A 130 -7.20 3.71 -5.36
CA ARG A 130 -6.59 5.04 -5.59
C ARG A 130 -6.99 5.67 -6.93
N LEU A 131 -7.08 4.85 -7.98
CA LEU A 131 -7.40 5.28 -9.33
C LEU A 131 -8.91 5.38 -9.61
N GLY A 132 -9.77 5.04 -8.64
CA GLY A 132 -11.22 5.00 -8.85
C GLY A 132 -11.66 3.94 -9.86
N LEU A 133 -10.97 2.78 -9.89
CA LEU A 133 -11.21 1.67 -10.81
C LEU A 133 -11.87 0.49 -10.07
N PRO A 134 -13.19 0.51 -9.85
CA PRO A 134 -13.88 -0.56 -9.11
C PRO A 134 -13.75 -1.93 -9.77
N GLY A 135 -13.58 -1.98 -11.10
CA GLY A 135 -13.32 -3.23 -11.81
C GLY A 135 -12.01 -3.92 -11.40
N TRP A 136 -10.95 -3.14 -11.12
CA TRP A 136 -9.68 -3.71 -10.63
C TRP A 136 -9.81 -4.26 -9.21
N VAL A 137 -10.57 -3.56 -8.37
CA VAL A 137 -10.85 -3.98 -6.99
C VAL A 137 -11.64 -5.29 -6.99
N ALA A 138 -12.74 -5.34 -7.75
CA ALA A 138 -13.57 -6.53 -7.85
C ALA A 138 -12.80 -7.75 -8.39
N ALA A 139 -12.04 -7.57 -9.47
CA ALA A 139 -11.26 -8.65 -10.08
C ALA A 139 -10.13 -9.18 -9.19
N SER A 140 -9.66 -8.39 -8.22
CA SER A 140 -8.53 -8.77 -7.35
C SER A 140 -8.97 -9.27 -5.98
N GLN A 141 -10.26 -9.17 -5.64
CA GLN A 141 -10.72 -9.39 -4.26
C GLN A 141 -10.49 -10.83 -3.78
N ASP A 142 -10.80 -11.82 -4.62
CA ASP A 142 -10.62 -13.24 -4.28
C ASP A 142 -9.15 -13.61 -4.17
N ALA A 143 -8.33 -13.18 -5.13
CA ALA A 143 -6.88 -13.39 -5.09
C ALA A 143 -6.19 -12.67 -3.91
N ALA A 144 -6.78 -11.57 -3.43
CA ALA A 144 -6.33 -10.83 -2.25
C ALA A 144 -6.95 -11.33 -0.93
N ALA A 145 -7.84 -12.34 -0.95
CA ALA A 145 -8.61 -12.76 0.22
C ALA A 145 -7.71 -13.16 1.39
N ALA A 146 -6.61 -13.89 1.13
CA ALA A 146 -5.64 -14.27 2.15
C ALA A 146 -4.95 -13.05 2.81
N ALA A 147 -4.77 -11.93 2.09
CA ALA A 147 -4.28 -10.69 2.70
C ALA A 147 -5.34 -10.03 3.59
N LEU A 148 -6.61 -10.07 3.18
CA LEU A 148 -7.77 -9.56 3.93
C LEU A 148 -8.10 -10.38 5.19
N THR A 149 -7.62 -11.63 5.28
CA THR A 149 -7.76 -12.49 6.48
C THR A 149 -6.45 -12.72 7.22
N SER A 150 -5.33 -12.17 6.73
CA SER A 150 -3.99 -12.37 7.30
C SER A 150 -3.90 -11.92 8.77
N SER A 151 -3.04 -12.55 9.58
CA SER A 151 -2.75 -12.14 10.96
C SER A 151 -1.99 -10.82 11.07
N HIS A 152 -1.53 -10.23 9.95
CA HIS A 152 -0.86 -8.92 9.91
C HIS A 152 -1.87 -7.77 10.01
N GLU A 153 -2.38 -7.53 11.21
CA GLU A 153 -3.58 -6.72 11.44
C GLU A 153 -3.49 -5.28 10.92
N LYS A 154 -2.32 -4.63 11.06
CA LYS A 154 -2.11 -3.27 10.51
C LYS A 154 -2.16 -3.24 8.98
N GLN A 155 -1.55 -4.22 8.31
CA GLN A 155 -1.58 -4.31 6.84
C GLN A 155 -2.99 -4.63 6.35
N ARG A 156 -3.67 -5.56 7.02
CA ARG A 156 -5.07 -5.91 6.76
C ARG A 156 -6.00 -4.71 6.90
N ALA A 157 -5.85 -3.90 7.96
CA ALA A 157 -6.65 -2.70 8.17
C ALA A 157 -6.45 -1.63 7.07
N LEU A 158 -5.22 -1.46 6.57
CA LEU A 158 -4.97 -0.57 5.43
C LEU A 158 -5.66 -1.06 4.16
N LEU A 159 -5.58 -2.36 3.87
CA LEU A 159 -6.25 -2.96 2.71
C LEU A 159 -7.79 -2.90 2.83
N MET A 160 -8.33 -3.04 4.04
CA MET A 160 -9.77 -2.83 4.31
C MET A 160 -10.20 -1.39 4.00
N LEU A 161 -9.36 -0.39 4.30
CA LEU A 161 -9.66 1.01 3.95
C LEU A 161 -9.60 1.26 2.45
N ASP A 162 -8.70 0.61 1.71
CA ASP A 162 -8.68 0.65 0.25
C ASP A 162 -9.97 0.04 -0.34
N LEU A 163 -10.39 -1.13 0.16
CA LEU A 163 -11.64 -1.75 -0.25
C LEU A 163 -12.87 -0.88 0.11
N ALA A 164 -12.86 -0.28 1.31
CA ALA A 164 -13.91 0.64 1.74
C ALA A 164 -14.00 1.87 0.82
N ALA A 165 -12.88 2.47 0.44
CA ALA A 165 -12.85 3.61 -0.48
C ALA A 165 -13.43 3.23 -1.86
N ALA A 166 -13.11 2.04 -2.36
CA ALA A 166 -13.67 1.53 -3.60
C ALA A 166 -15.19 1.28 -3.51
N GLN A 167 -15.67 0.70 -2.39
CA GLN A 167 -17.10 0.50 -2.17
C GLN A 167 -17.85 1.84 -2.08
N LEU A 168 -17.27 2.81 -1.38
CA LEU A 168 -17.79 4.17 -1.28
C LEU A 168 -17.95 4.82 -2.66
N GLY A 169 -16.93 4.71 -3.53
CA GLY A 169 -16.97 5.20 -4.90
C GLY A 169 -18.02 4.54 -5.81
N THR A 170 -18.53 3.36 -5.41
CA THR A 170 -19.64 2.65 -6.09
C THR A 170 -21.00 2.84 -5.41
N GLY A 171 -21.09 3.71 -4.39
CA GLY A 171 -22.34 3.97 -3.65
C GLY A 171 -22.71 2.90 -2.62
N ARG A 172 -21.84 1.91 -2.36
CA ARG A 172 -22.07 0.85 -1.35
C ARG A 172 -21.69 1.34 0.05
N LEU A 173 -22.49 2.28 0.57
CA LEU A 173 -22.19 3.03 1.80
C LEU A 173 -22.06 2.13 3.03
N ASP A 174 -23.01 1.21 3.25
CA ASP A 174 -23.01 0.35 4.44
C ASP A 174 -21.75 -0.52 4.53
N GLY A 175 -21.39 -1.19 3.43
CA GLY A 175 -20.18 -1.99 3.35
C GLY A 175 -18.92 -1.16 3.54
N ALA A 176 -18.86 0.03 2.93
CA ALA A 176 -17.71 0.91 3.02
C ALA A 176 -17.45 1.35 4.47
N PHE A 177 -18.47 1.86 5.15
CA PHE A 177 -18.34 2.33 6.53
C PHE A 177 -18.16 1.18 7.53
N ALA A 178 -18.72 -0.01 7.28
CA ALA A 178 -18.45 -1.19 8.09
C ALA A 178 -16.97 -1.63 8.03
N LEU A 179 -16.39 -1.69 6.82
CA LEU A 179 -14.97 -1.99 6.63
C LEU A 179 -14.07 -0.92 7.24
N ALA A 180 -14.39 0.36 7.01
CA ALA A 180 -13.65 1.47 7.59
C ALA A 180 -13.71 1.45 9.13
N GLY A 181 -14.86 1.12 9.72
CA GLY A 181 -15.03 0.99 11.17
C GLY A 181 -14.13 -0.07 11.78
N ARG A 182 -14.06 -1.26 11.19
CA ARG A 182 -13.15 -2.35 11.64
C ARG A 182 -11.67 -1.97 11.51
N ALA A 183 -11.31 -1.30 10.43
CA ALA A 183 -9.96 -0.78 10.26
C ALA A 183 -9.64 0.29 11.32
N LEU A 184 -10.59 1.16 11.63
CA LEU A 184 -10.45 2.22 12.63
C LEU A 184 -10.25 1.64 14.04
N GLU A 185 -10.98 0.59 14.42
CA GLU A 185 -10.77 -0.14 15.68
C GLU A 185 -9.34 -0.67 15.80
N THR A 186 -8.80 -1.23 14.71
CA THR A 186 -7.40 -1.66 14.64
C THR A 186 -6.45 -0.46 14.79
N GLY A 187 -6.76 0.65 14.13
CA GLY A 187 -6.01 1.91 14.24
C GLY A 187 -5.95 2.42 15.67
N ALA A 188 -7.09 2.44 16.38
CA ALA A 188 -7.18 2.86 17.78
C ALA A 188 -6.38 1.93 18.70
N ARG A 189 -6.59 0.61 18.58
CA ARG A 189 -5.90 -0.39 19.42
C ARG A 189 -4.38 -0.30 19.33
N TYR A 190 -3.84 -0.06 18.14
CA TYR A 190 -2.40 0.07 17.91
C TYR A 190 -1.87 1.50 17.92
N ARG A 191 -2.72 2.50 18.23
CA ARG A 191 -2.40 3.93 18.13
C ARG A 191 -1.74 4.29 16.78
N SER A 192 -2.23 3.69 15.70
CA SER A 192 -1.67 3.86 14.37
C SER A 192 -2.22 5.13 13.72
N GLY A 193 -1.44 6.21 13.80
CA GLY A 193 -1.76 7.47 13.13
C GLY A 193 -2.03 7.29 11.62
N ARG A 194 -1.25 6.43 10.94
CA ARG A 194 -1.45 6.12 9.52
C ARG A 194 -2.84 5.54 9.22
N ILE A 195 -3.32 4.58 10.01
CA ILE A 195 -4.65 3.97 9.79
C ILE A 195 -5.75 4.99 10.09
N ILE A 196 -5.61 5.73 11.19
CA ILE A 196 -6.59 6.73 11.61
C ILE A 196 -6.69 7.87 10.59
N GLU A 197 -5.57 8.37 10.05
CA GLU A 197 -5.59 9.40 9.02
C GLU A 197 -6.21 8.92 7.71
N ARG A 198 -5.99 7.66 7.31
CA ARG A 198 -6.67 7.09 6.14
C ARG A 198 -8.17 6.93 6.36
N ALA A 199 -8.58 6.53 7.56
CA ALA A 199 -9.99 6.47 7.95
C ALA A 199 -10.65 7.86 7.93
N ARG A 200 -9.97 8.90 8.44
CA ARG A 200 -10.43 10.29 8.34
C ARG A 200 -10.52 10.76 6.88
N ALA A 201 -9.55 10.41 6.04
CA ALA A 201 -9.57 10.74 4.62
C ALA A 201 -10.76 10.13 3.89
N LEU A 202 -11.07 8.84 4.15
CA LEU A 202 -12.26 8.18 3.62
C LEU A 202 -13.55 8.88 4.07
N ARG A 203 -13.64 9.29 5.34
CA ARG A 203 -14.82 10.04 5.79
C ARG A 203 -14.97 11.38 5.09
N ARG A 204 -13.86 12.11 4.88
CA ARG A 204 -13.86 13.40 4.18
C ARG A 204 -14.24 13.26 2.70
N SER A 205 -13.99 12.11 2.08
CA SER A 205 -14.39 11.88 0.68
C SER A 205 -15.89 11.62 0.50
N TYR A 206 -16.65 11.47 1.59
CA TYR A 206 -18.11 11.36 1.56
C TYR A 206 -18.75 12.62 2.13
N THR A 207 -19.58 13.30 1.34
CA THR A 207 -20.37 14.46 1.78
C THR A 207 -21.84 14.23 1.45
N SER A 208 -22.70 14.46 2.42
CA SER A 208 -24.16 14.44 2.28
C SER A 208 -24.78 15.40 3.29
N ALA A 209 -25.82 16.13 2.88
CA ALA A 209 -26.62 16.96 3.79
C ALA A 209 -27.37 16.10 4.83
N THR A 210 -27.70 14.86 4.46
CA THR A 210 -28.44 13.91 5.29
C THR A 210 -27.65 12.60 5.36
N PRO A 211 -26.58 12.52 6.18
CA PRO A 211 -25.73 11.34 6.23
C PRO A 211 -26.52 10.12 6.76
N PRO A 212 -26.38 8.95 6.12
CA PRO A 212 -27.03 7.73 6.58
C PRO A 212 -26.52 7.35 7.97
N ARG A 213 -27.29 6.51 8.67
CA ARG A 213 -26.96 6.05 10.03
C ARG A 213 -25.53 5.51 10.13
N VAL A 214 -25.10 4.69 9.18
CA VAL A 214 -23.75 4.08 9.17
C VAL A 214 -22.62 5.11 9.14
N ALA A 215 -22.81 6.24 8.45
CA ALA A 215 -21.83 7.31 8.39
C ALA A 215 -21.77 8.09 9.72
N ARG A 216 -22.93 8.30 10.36
CA ARG A 216 -23.01 8.94 11.69
C ARG A 216 -22.38 8.07 12.78
N GLU A 217 -22.66 6.76 12.77
CA GLU A 217 -22.00 5.82 13.70
C GLU A 217 -20.49 5.78 13.51
N PHE A 218 -20.01 5.91 12.27
CA PHE A 218 -18.58 6.04 12.00
C PHE A 218 -18.00 7.37 12.52
N ASP A 219 -18.75 8.46 12.40
CA ASP A 219 -18.36 9.76 12.97
C ASP A 219 -18.22 9.66 14.50
N ASP A 220 -19.17 9.05 15.19
CA ASP A 220 -19.12 8.86 16.65
C ASP A 220 -17.84 8.11 17.07
N ARG A 221 -17.50 7.03 16.34
CA ARG A 221 -16.25 6.28 16.56
C ARG A 221 -15.00 7.13 16.31
N LEU A 222 -14.99 7.93 15.25
CA LEU A 222 -13.85 8.82 14.95
C LEU A 222 -13.66 9.90 16.02
N HIS A 223 -14.74 10.46 16.56
CA HIS A 223 -14.68 11.46 17.63
C HIS A 223 -14.15 10.86 18.95
N GLY A 224 -14.47 9.60 19.23
CA GLY A 224 -13.95 8.90 20.41
C GLY A 224 -12.45 8.61 20.38
N ILE A 225 -11.77 8.81 19.24
CA ILE A 225 -10.34 8.55 19.07
C ILE A 225 -9.57 9.85 19.27
N TYR A 226 -9.13 10.06 20.51
CA TYR A 226 -8.12 11.06 20.86
C TYR A 226 -6.73 10.45 20.66
N LEU A 227 -5.91 11.06 19.79
CA LEU A 227 -4.51 10.71 19.54
C LEU A 227 -3.59 11.91 19.81
#